data_AF-A0A9E9LC07-F1
#
_entry.id   AF-A0A9E9LC07-F1
#
_cell.length_a   1.000
_cell.length_b   1.000
_cell.length_c   1.000
_cell.angle_alpha   90.00
_cell.angle_beta   90.00
_cell.angle_gamma   90.00
#
_symmetry.space_group_name_H-M   'P 1'
#
loop_
_entity.id
_entity.type
_entity.pdbx_description
1 polymer ?
#
loop_
_entity_poly.entity_id
_entity_poly.type
_entity_poly.pdbx_seq_one_letter_code
_entity_poly.pdbx_strand_id
1 'polypeptide(L)'
;MEISKIRILVTRAGEMQGPTIVDLAYVDGIPYAVFEWENKEGSDPFPLYKVRLDPRGLMQLPPNENSNLKYQYRLSVEDPRPFF
;
A
#
# COMPACT_ATOMS: atom_id res chain seq x y z
N MET A 1 8.20 -9.02 9.13
CA MET A 1 7.88 -7.72 8.50
C MET A 1 6.60 -7.18 9.14
N GLU A 2 6.59 -5.92 9.60
CA GLU A 2 5.37 -5.29 10.11
C GLU A 2 4.51 -4.79 8.93
N ILE A 3 3.23 -5.15 8.92
CA ILE A 3 2.26 -4.70 7.92
C ILE A 3 1.25 -3.79 8.60
N SER A 4 1.04 -2.60 8.05
CA SER A 4 -0.02 -1.67 8.46
C SER A 4 -0.95 -1.40 7.27
N LYS A 5 -2.09 -0.73 7.49
CA LYS A 5 -2.94 -0.27 6.37
C LYS A 5 -2.67 1.20 6.06
N ILE A 6 -2.78 1.54 4.78
CA ILE A 6 -2.67 2.91 4.26
C ILE A 6 -3.86 3.22 3.34
N ARG A 7 -4.39 4.44 3.45
CA ARG A 7 -5.35 5.00 2.50
C ARG A 7 -4.60 5.74 1.41
N ILE A 8 -4.88 5.44 0.15
CA ILE A 8 -4.17 6.00 -1.00
C ILE A 8 -5.14 6.26 -2.15
N LEU A 9 -4.91 7.32 -2.92
CA LEU A 9 -5.64 7.52 -4.18
C LEU A 9 -5.04 6.61 -5.24
N VAL A 10 -5.89 5.86 -5.95
CA VAL A 10 -5.45 4.92 -6.98
C VAL A 10 -5.92 5.39 -8.35
N THR A 11 -5.00 5.41 -9.30
CA THR A 11 -5.31 5.48 -10.73
C THR A 11 -5.13 4.11 -11.35
N ARG A 12 -5.92 3.81 -12.38
CA ARG A 12 -5.81 2.57 -13.15
C ARG A 12 -6.14 2.87 -14.60
N ALA A 13 -5.24 2.55 -15.52
CA ALA A 13 -5.33 2.91 -16.94
C ALA A 13 -5.51 4.42 -17.18
N GLY A 14 -4.95 5.26 -16.32
CA GLY A 14 -5.15 6.71 -16.37
C GLY A 14 -6.49 7.22 -15.82
N GLU A 15 -7.36 6.32 -15.34
CA GLU A 15 -8.63 6.70 -14.70
C GLU A 15 -8.52 6.69 -13.17
N MET A 16 -9.04 7.73 -12.51
CA MET A 16 -9.08 7.84 -11.05
C MET A 16 -10.12 6.87 -10.46
N GLN A 17 -9.65 5.87 -9.71
CA GLN A 17 -10.52 4.90 -9.02
C GLN A 17 -10.98 5.42 -7.65
N GLY A 18 -10.29 6.42 -7.11
CA GLY A 18 -10.59 7.04 -5.82
C GLY A 18 -9.78 6.47 -4.65
N PRO A 19 -10.19 6.77 -3.39
CA PRO A 19 -9.48 6.32 -2.20
C PRO A 19 -9.61 4.81 -2.00
N THR A 20 -8.47 4.13 -1.93
CA THR A 20 -8.37 2.69 -1.68
C THR A 20 -7.56 2.45 -0.40
N ILE A 21 -7.92 1.43 0.37
CA ILE A 21 -7.13 0.98 1.51
C ILE A 21 -6.33 -0.24 1.09
N VAL A 22 -5.00 -0.14 1.15
CA VAL A 22 -4.06 -1.21 0.80
C VAL A 22 -3.10 -1.47 1.97
N ASP A 23 -2.26 -2.49 1.84
CA ASP A 23 -1.20 -2.74 2.81
C ASP A 23 -0.04 -1.74 2.63
N LEU A 24 0.53 -1.34 3.74
CA LEU A 24 1.79 -0.63 3.83
C LEU A 24 2.82 -1.56 4.44
N ALA A 25 3.90 -1.81 3.71
CA ALA A 25 5.03 -2.59 4.18
C ALA A 25 6.33 -1.83 3.99
N TYR A 26 7.26 -2.01 4.92
CA TYR A 26 8.62 -1.51 4.81
C TYR A 26 9.55 -2.64 4.37
N VAL A 27 10.16 -2.48 3.21
CA VAL A 27 11.17 -3.40 2.68
C VAL A 27 12.48 -2.63 2.67
N ASP A 28 13.46 -3.08 3.45
CA ASP A 28 14.77 -2.40 3.62
C ASP A 28 14.64 -0.91 3.99
N GLY A 29 13.65 -0.58 4.83
CA GLY A 29 13.38 0.80 5.27
C GLY A 29 12.62 1.65 4.25
N ILE A 30 12.28 1.12 3.07
CA ILE A 30 11.55 1.81 2.03
C ILE A 30 10.05 1.47 2.14
N PRO A 31 9.15 2.46 2.21
CA PRO A 31 7.71 2.22 2.27
C PRO A 31 7.13 1.84 0.90
N TYR A 32 6.31 0.80 0.89
CA TYR A 32 5.57 0.33 -0.28
C TYR A 32 4.08 0.24 0.01
N ALA A 33 3.26 0.74 -0.90
CA ALA A 33 1.85 0.34 -1.01
C ALA A 33 1.80 -1.03 -1.69
N VAL A 34 1.24 -2.04 -1.02
CA VAL A 34 1.15 -3.41 -1.52
C VAL A 34 -0.31 -3.74 -1.82
N PHE A 35 -0.57 -4.02 -3.09
CA PHE A 35 -1.89 -4.37 -3.63
C PHE A 35 -2.12 -5.88 -3.58
N GLU A 36 -1.05 -6.67 -3.64
CA GLU A 36 -1.13 -8.13 -3.60
C GLU A 36 0.16 -8.74 -3.06
N TRP A 37 -0.02 -9.85 -2.34
CA TRP A 37 1.06 -10.67 -1.79
C TRP A 37 1.12 -12.00 -2.53
N GLU A 38 2.33 -12.43 -2.89
CA GLU A 38 2.61 -13.80 -3.25
C GLU A 38 2.83 -14.61 -1.97
N ASN A 39 2.00 -15.62 -1.75
CA ASN A 39 2.16 -16.57 -0.65
C ASN A 39 2.75 -17.87 -1.23
N LYS A 40 3.98 -18.18 -0.87
CA LYS A 40 4.61 -19.47 -1.17
C LYS A 40 4.57 -20.35 0.07
N GLU A 41 4.23 -21.61 -0.11
CA GLU A 41 4.15 -22.57 0.99
C GLU A 41 5.51 -22.68 1.69
N GLY A 42 5.52 -22.52 3.01
CA GLY A 42 6.75 -22.56 3.83
C GLY A 42 7.63 -21.31 3.75
N SER A 43 7.19 -20.21 3.15
CA SER A 43 7.93 -18.94 3.07
C SER A 43 7.11 -17.76 3.61
N ASP A 44 7.81 -16.71 4.03
CA ASP A 44 7.16 -15.44 4.38
C ASP A 44 6.47 -14.81 3.16
N PRO A 45 5.32 -14.13 3.34
CA PRO A 45 4.63 -13.43 2.25
C PRO A 45 5.53 -12.42 1.55
N PHE A 46 5.57 -12.47 0.22
CA PHE A 46 6.35 -11.54 -0.59
C PHE A 46 5.43 -10.53 -1.29
N PRO A 47 5.71 -9.23 -1.27
CA PRO A 47 4.83 -8.25 -1.91
C PRO A 47 5.02 -8.30 -3.43
N LEU A 48 4.00 -8.82 -4.13
CA LEU A 48 3.99 -9.10 -5.56
C LEU A 48 3.71 -7.84 -6.37
N TYR A 49 2.53 -7.25 -6.16
CA TYR A 49 2.11 -6.02 -6.81
C TYR A 49 2.24 -4.87 -5.81
N LYS A 50 3.30 -4.07 -5.97
CA LYS A 50 3.64 -3.00 -5.03
C LYS A 50 4.14 -1.74 -5.73
N VAL A 51 3.89 -0.60 -5.10
CA VAL A 51 4.38 0.71 -5.54
C VAL A 51 5.24 1.31 -4.45
N ARG A 52 6.45 1.73 -4.82
CA ARG A 52 7.35 2.47 -3.92
C ARG A 52 6.73 3.83 -3.62
N LEU A 53 6.63 4.17 -2.33
CA LEU A 53 6.13 5.47 -1.90
C LEU A 53 7.30 6.39 -1.54
N ASP A 54 7.15 7.68 -1.84
CA ASP A 54 8.00 8.72 -1.27
C ASP A 54 7.58 8.96 0.19
N PRO A 55 8.45 8.79 1.20
CA PRO A 55 8.11 9.03 2.61
C PRO A 55 7.53 10.41 2.89
N ARG A 56 7.89 11.44 2.11
CA ARG A 56 7.36 12.81 2.26
C ARG A 56 5.86 12.91 1.96
N GLY A 57 5.31 11.95 1.22
CA GLY A 57 3.89 11.86 0.92
C GLY A 57 3.07 11.10 1.97
N LEU A 58 3.73 10.44 2.94
CA LEU A 58 3.08 9.69 4.01
C LEU A 58 2.64 10.62 5.14
N MET A 59 1.35 10.60 5.45
CA MET A 59 0.78 11.28 6.61
C MET A 59 0.32 10.23 7.61
N GLN A 60 0.82 10.31 8.84
CA GLN A 60 0.31 9.49 9.93
C GLN A 60 -1.08 9.99 10.32
N LEU A 61 -2.03 9.06 10.42
CA LEU A 61 -3.38 9.36 10.88
C LEU A 61 -3.42 9.35 12.42
N PRO A 62 -4.38 10.07 13.02
CA PRO A 62 -4.64 9.95 14.46
C PRO A 62 -4.82 8.46 14.85
N PRO A 63 -4.32 8.04 16.02
CA PRO A 63 -4.47 6.67 16.48
C PRO A 63 -5.95 6.27 16.52
N ASN A 64 -6.25 5.07 16.00
CA ASN A 64 -7.57 4.48 16.08
C ASN A 64 -7.41 3.03 16.52
N GLU A 65 -7.79 2.73 17.77
CA GLU A 65 -7.63 1.40 18.36
C GLU A 65 -8.45 0.32 17.64
N ASN A 66 -9.47 0.72 16.87
CA ASN A 66 -10.33 -0.17 16.12
C ASN A 66 -9.90 -0.34 14.65
N SER A 67 -8.74 0.20 14.24
CA SER A 67 -8.30 0.12 12.85
C SER A 67 -6.79 0.00 12.69
N ASN A 68 -6.37 -0.92 11.84
CA ASN A 68 -4.97 -1.01 11.39
C ASN A 68 -4.59 0.07 10.37
N LEU A 69 -5.51 0.99 10.02
CA LEU A 69 -5.28 2.12 9.13
C LEU A 69 -4.48 3.20 9.85
N LYS A 70 -3.15 3.16 9.68
CA LYS A 70 -2.21 4.08 10.36
C LYS A 70 -1.81 5.27 9.50
N TYR A 71 -1.95 5.19 8.18
CA TYR A 71 -1.42 6.20 7.26
C TYR A 71 -2.40 6.60 6.16
N GLN A 72 -2.19 7.80 5.63
CA GLN A 72 -2.75 8.28 4.37
C GLN A 72 -1.60 8.74 3.45
N TYR A 73 -1.66 8.37 2.17
CA TYR A 73 -0.75 8.88 1.15
C TYR A 73 -1.38 10.03 0.38
N ARG A 74 -0.62 11.11 0.17
CA ARG A 74 -1.13 12.36 -0.41
C ARG A 74 -1.23 12.35 -1.94
N LEU A 75 -0.45 11.52 -2.61
CA LEU A 75 -0.40 11.46 -4.07
C LEU A 75 -1.18 10.24 -4.56
N SER A 76 -1.63 10.29 -5.82
CA SER A 76 -2.15 9.11 -6.47
C SER A 76 -1.02 8.17 -6.88
N VAL A 77 -1.30 6.87 -6.89
CA VAL A 77 -0.42 5.86 -7.48
C VAL A 77 -1.18 5.05 -8.53
N GLU A 78 -0.45 4.61 -9.55
CA GLU A 78 -0.99 3.67 -10.53
C GLU A 78 -1.05 2.27 -9.92
N ASP A 79 -2.21 1.62 -10.00
CA ASP A 79 -2.39 0.21 -9.62
C ASP A 79 -1.52 -0.69 -10.52
N PRO A 80 -0.51 -1.39 -9.99
CA PRO A 80 0.40 -2.17 -10.81
C PRO A 80 -0.16 -3.55 -11.22
N ARG A 81 -1.38 -3.90 -10.80
CA ARG A 81 -2.00 -5.18 -11.13
C ARG A 81 -2.44 -5.24 -12.61
N PRO A 82 -2.29 -6.39 -13.29
CA PRO A 82 -2.70 -6.55 -14.68
C PRO A 82 -4.22 -6.34 -14.89
N PHE A 83 -4.59 -6.03 -16.13
CA PHE A 83 -5.98 -6.00 -16.58
C PHE A 83 -6.41 -7.43 -16.92
N PHE A 84 -7.47 -7.91 -16.28
CA PHE A 84 -8.13 -9.17 -16.62
C PHE A 84 -9.51 -8.85 -17.19
#